data_AF-A0A954R6Z7-F1
#
_entry.id   AF-A0A954R6Z7-F1
#
_cell.length_a   1.000
_cell.length_b   1.000
_cell.length_c   1.000
_cell.angle_alpha   90.00
_cell.angle_beta   90.00
_cell.angle_gamma   90.00
#
_symmetry.space_group_name_H-M   'P 1'
#
loop_
_entity.id
_entity.type
_entity.pdbx_description
1 polymer ?
#
loop_
_entity_poly.entity_id
_entity_poly.type
_entity_poly.pdbx_seq_one_letter_code
_entity_poly.pdbx_strand_id
1 'polypeptide(L)'
;MSYNFLKNEQLTPQQESARQRTRRHFLRDCQVGLGAMAFASLSSSSSSAAKIDIDPANPLQLRAPHFPAKAKHIIYLHMAGSPPHLDIFDYKPELVKRDGEDCPDEILNGRRFAFTSGKPKLMGTPRKFAQYGETGTWLSDAVPHFRRVVDDIAVVKSMNTDQFNHAPAELLVYTGSPRSGRPSLGAWVTYGLGSENENLPGFVVLISSGSNPSAGKSVWGSGFLPSVFQGVQCRSKGDPVLFVSNPKGMSREMRRKSLDALRDLNQIQAEALGDPETATRISQFELAYRMQMSVPGVMDISRETQQTLDAYGAQPGESSLANNCLLARRMVEQGVRYVQVFDWGWDFHGTNPKEDIREGLTEKCRTMD
;
A
#
# COMPACT_ATOMS: atom_id res chain seq x y z
N MET A 1 44.91 4.36 -1.14
CA MET A 1 43.67 3.59 -1.38
C MET A 1 42.49 4.51 -1.10
N SER A 2 42.07 5.30 -2.09
CA SER A 2 40.98 6.28 -1.94
C SER A 2 39.76 5.80 -2.72
N TYR A 3 38.67 5.59 -2.00
CA TYR A 3 37.36 5.22 -2.53
C TYR A 3 36.75 6.39 -3.32
N ASN A 4 36.46 6.19 -4.61
CA ASN A 4 35.67 7.12 -5.41
C ASN A 4 34.17 6.82 -5.19
N PHE A 5 33.51 7.68 -4.42
CA PHE A 5 32.05 7.77 -4.39
C PHE A 5 31.57 8.39 -5.71
N LEU A 6 30.84 7.62 -6.52
CA LEU A 6 30.06 8.16 -7.64
C LEU A 6 28.91 9.01 -7.07
N LYS A 7 29.05 10.34 -7.16
CA LYS A 7 27.93 11.26 -6.98
C LYS A 7 26.95 11.06 -8.14
N ASN A 8 25.76 10.56 -7.86
CA ASN A 8 24.62 10.76 -8.75
C ASN A 8 24.25 12.24 -8.69
N GLU A 9 24.77 13.05 -9.60
CA GLU A 9 24.33 14.43 -9.77
C GLU A 9 22.89 14.42 -10.30
N GLN A 10 21.94 14.87 -9.48
CA GLN A 10 20.60 15.21 -9.94
C GLN A 10 20.72 16.37 -10.93
N LEU A 11 20.25 16.14 -12.15
CA LEU A 11 20.23 17.17 -13.18
C LEU A 11 19.28 18.29 -12.74
N THR A 12 19.71 19.53 -12.93
CA THR A 12 18.82 20.68 -12.78
C THR A 12 17.70 20.63 -13.83
N PRO A 13 16.52 21.20 -13.58
CA PRO A 13 15.43 21.24 -14.55
C PRO A 13 15.85 21.82 -15.91
N GLN A 14 16.80 22.75 -15.92
CA GLN A 14 17.39 23.31 -17.14
C GLN A 14 18.22 22.28 -17.91
N GLN A 15 19.05 21.49 -17.20
CA GLN A 15 19.83 20.42 -17.81
C GLN A 15 18.93 19.26 -18.30
N GLU A 16 17.85 18.94 -17.58
CA GLU A 16 16.86 17.98 -18.04
C GLU A 16 16.09 18.47 -19.27
N SER A 17 15.67 19.74 -19.29
CA SER A 17 15.05 20.37 -20.46
C SER A 17 16.00 20.39 -21.66
N ALA A 18 17.27 20.73 -21.46
CA ALA A 18 18.30 20.69 -22.51
C ALA A 18 18.52 19.26 -23.03
N ARG A 19 18.56 18.26 -22.13
CA ARG A 19 18.66 16.83 -22.47
C ARG A 19 17.43 16.32 -23.20
N GLN A 20 16.24 16.75 -22.82
CA GLN A 20 14.98 16.42 -23.49
C GLN A 20 14.96 17.03 -24.90
N ARG A 21 15.36 18.30 -25.05
CA ARG A 21 15.47 18.97 -26.35
C ARG A 21 16.52 18.29 -27.25
N THR A 22 17.69 17.97 -26.73
CA THR A 22 18.74 17.26 -27.50
C THR A 22 18.36 15.82 -27.85
N ARG A 23 17.67 15.08 -26.96
CA ARG A 23 17.13 13.75 -27.30
C ARG A 23 16.05 13.85 -28.38
N ARG A 24 15.13 14.82 -28.29
CA ARG A 24 14.11 15.04 -29.32
C ARG A 24 14.74 15.48 -30.64
N HIS A 25 15.72 16.37 -30.62
CA HIS A 25 16.47 16.80 -31.81
C HIS A 25 17.26 15.64 -32.44
N PHE A 26 17.98 14.85 -31.63
CA PHE A 26 18.71 13.67 -32.11
C PHE A 26 17.78 12.61 -32.70
N LEU A 27 16.63 12.33 -32.07
CA LEU A 27 15.68 11.32 -32.56
C LEU A 27 14.81 11.82 -33.73
N ARG A 28 14.62 13.14 -33.87
CA ARG A 28 13.79 13.75 -34.91
C ARG A 28 14.59 14.15 -36.15
N ASP A 29 15.81 14.67 -35.97
CA ASP A 29 16.53 15.41 -37.01
C ASP A 29 17.85 14.74 -37.46
N CYS A 30 18.34 13.66 -36.82
CA CYS A 30 19.42 12.85 -37.40
C CYS A 30 18.89 11.92 -38.50
N GLN A 31 19.06 12.36 -39.74
CA GLN A 31 18.37 11.87 -40.95
C GLN A 31 18.64 10.43 -41.43
N VAL A 32 19.43 9.57 -40.77
CA VAL A 32 19.58 8.16 -41.23
C VAL A 32 19.91 7.20 -40.07
N GLY A 33 19.07 7.14 -39.04
CA GLY A 33 19.27 6.20 -37.93
C GLY A 33 18.46 4.92 -38.12
N LEU A 34 19.11 3.77 -38.31
CA LEU A 34 18.51 2.45 -38.03
C LEU A 34 17.77 2.43 -36.66
N GLY A 35 18.18 3.28 -35.71
CA GLY A 35 17.50 3.51 -34.43
C GLY A 35 16.12 4.15 -34.51
N ALA A 36 15.83 5.02 -35.47
CA ALA A 36 14.48 5.56 -35.68
C ALA A 36 13.56 4.51 -36.31
N MET A 37 14.08 3.67 -37.21
CA MET A 37 13.33 2.53 -37.74
C MET A 37 13.16 1.41 -36.70
N ALA A 38 14.17 1.15 -35.87
CA ALA A 38 14.07 0.22 -34.74
C ALA A 38 13.11 0.75 -33.67
N PHE A 39 13.12 2.06 -33.38
CA PHE A 39 12.15 2.69 -32.49
C PHE A 39 10.75 2.67 -33.10
N ALA A 40 10.59 2.94 -34.40
CA ALA A 40 9.30 2.84 -35.09
C ALA A 40 8.80 1.39 -35.15
N SER A 41 9.69 0.41 -35.35
CA SER A 41 9.39 -1.03 -35.32
C SER A 41 9.04 -1.52 -33.91
N LEU A 42 9.78 -1.12 -32.89
CA LEU A 42 9.49 -1.42 -31.48
C LEU A 42 8.23 -0.69 -30.99
N SER A 43 7.98 0.53 -31.46
CA SER A 43 6.79 1.32 -31.12
C SER A 43 5.54 0.83 -31.87
N SER A 44 5.68 0.38 -33.12
CA SER A 44 4.59 -0.26 -33.87
C SER A 44 4.24 -1.62 -33.28
N SER A 45 5.24 -2.37 -32.79
CA SER A 45 5.05 -3.61 -32.03
C SER A 45 4.44 -3.37 -30.63
N SER A 46 4.59 -2.16 -30.09
CA SER A 46 3.99 -1.74 -28.80
C SER A 46 2.62 -1.06 -28.97
N SER A 47 2.09 -0.96 -30.19
CA SER A 47 0.84 -0.24 -30.48
C SER A 47 -0.43 -0.96 -30.03
N SER A 48 -0.32 -2.12 -29.36
CA SER A 48 -1.46 -2.78 -28.69
C SER A 48 -1.53 -2.53 -27.18
N ALA A 49 -0.55 -1.83 -26.59
CA ALA A 49 -0.70 -1.31 -25.23
C ALA A 49 -1.50 -0.02 -25.29
N ALA A 50 -2.78 -0.07 -24.89
CA ALA A 50 -3.60 1.12 -24.70
C ALA A 50 -2.83 2.10 -23.80
N LYS A 51 -2.42 3.25 -24.36
CA LYS A 51 -1.82 4.32 -23.56
C LYS A 51 -2.91 4.84 -22.64
N ILE A 52 -2.68 4.77 -21.32
CA ILE A 52 -3.53 5.44 -20.35
C ILE A 52 -3.26 6.94 -20.52
N ASP A 53 -4.24 7.65 -21.08
CA ASP A 53 -4.20 9.10 -21.17
C ASP A 53 -4.53 9.69 -19.80
N ILE A 54 -3.62 10.50 -19.28
CA ILE A 54 -3.73 11.12 -17.96
C ILE A 54 -3.72 12.62 -18.17
N ASP A 55 -4.87 13.24 -17.98
CA ASP A 55 -4.96 14.70 -17.85
C ASP A 55 -4.18 15.13 -16.60
N PRO A 56 -3.07 15.88 -16.73
CA PRO A 56 -2.31 16.36 -15.59
C PRO A 56 -3.10 17.31 -14.68
N ALA A 57 -4.15 17.96 -15.20
CA ALA A 57 -5.05 18.82 -14.43
C ALA A 57 -6.09 18.04 -13.62
N ASN A 58 -6.42 16.82 -14.05
CA ASN A 58 -7.29 15.91 -13.31
C ASN A 58 -6.76 14.45 -13.33
N PRO A 59 -5.61 14.20 -12.70
CA PRO A 59 -4.92 12.92 -12.86
C PRO A 59 -5.64 11.75 -12.16
N LEU A 60 -6.57 12.03 -11.25
CA LEU A 60 -7.40 11.04 -10.57
C LEU A 60 -8.77 10.84 -11.22
N GLN A 61 -9.05 11.48 -12.36
CA GLN A 61 -10.28 11.28 -13.10
C GLN A 61 -10.53 9.78 -13.34
N LEU A 62 -11.79 9.37 -13.20
CA LEU A 62 -12.21 7.99 -13.45
C LEU A 62 -11.89 7.56 -14.88
N ARG A 63 -11.37 6.34 -15.00
CA ARG A 63 -11.04 5.73 -16.28
C ARG A 63 -11.77 4.42 -16.45
N ALA A 64 -12.19 4.14 -17.68
CA ALA A 64 -12.80 2.88 -18.02
C ALA A 64 -11.76 1.74 -17.94
N PRO A 65 -12.00 0.67 -17.18
CA PRO A 65 -11.13 -0.49 -17.17
C PRO A 65 -11.21 -1.25 -18.50
N HIS A 66 -10.16 -2.01 -18.85
CA HIS A 66 -10.17 -2.89 -20.02
C HIS A 66 -11.26 -3.98 -19.95
N PHE A 67 -11.63 -4.38 -18.73
CA PHE A 67 -12.69 -5.35 -18.46
C PHE A 67 -13.67 -4.76 -17.45
N PRO A 68 -14.97 -5.12 -17.51
CA PRO A 68 -15.94 -4.70 -16.51
C PRO A 68 -15.47 -5.06 -15.10
N ALA A 69 -15.25 -4.05 -14.25
CA ALA A 69 -14.82 -4.25 -12.89
C ALA A 69 -15.99 -4.78 -12.03
N LYS A 70 -15.76 -5.89 -11.31
CA LYS A 70 -16.72 -6.40 -10.31
C LYS A 70 -16.55 -5.73 -8.94
N ALA A 71 -15.32 -5.40 -8.57
CA ALA A 71 -15.00 -4.67 -7.35
C ALA A 71 -14.84 -3.19 -7.65
N LYS A 72 -15.43 -2.33 -6.80
CA LYS A 72 -15.30 -0.87 -6.90
C LYS A 72 -14.17 -0.35 -6.03
N HIS A 73 -14.05 -0.83 -4.79
CA HIS A 73 -13.09 -0.33 -3.82
C HIS A 73 -12.30 -1.49 -3.21
N ILE A 74 -11.08 -1.21 -2.75
CA ILE A 74 -10.22 -2.18 -2.08
C ILE A 74 -9.89 -1.67 -0.68
N ILE A 75 -10.19 -2.48 0.33
CA ILE A 75 -9.61 -2.34 1.68
C ILE A 75 -8.58 -3.47 1.82
N TYR A 76 -7.30 -3.12 1.87
CA TYR A 76 -6.21 -4.07 2.04
C TYR A 76 -5.73 -4.04 3.50
N LEU A 77 -5.95 -5.13 4.23
CA LEU A 77 -5.45 -5.27 5.60
C LEU A 77 -4.11 -5.99 5.58
N HIS A 78 -3.06 -5.33 6.06
CA HIS A 78 -1.74 -5.90 6.25
C HIS A 78 -1.45 -6.09 7.71
N MET A 79 -1.42 -7.36 8.08
CA MET A 79 -1.11 -7.82 9.41
C MET A 79 0.43 -8.03 9.49
N ALA A 80 1.16 -7.01 9.91
CA ALA A 80 2.63 -6.97 9.88
C ALA A 80 3.25 -7.95 10.90
N GLY A 81 4.15 -8.80 10.40
CA GLY A 81 4.58 -10.04 11.05
C GLY A 81 3.99 -11.29 10.38
N SER A 82 2.88 -11.12 9.65
CA SER A 82 2.05 -12.17 9.03
C SER A 82 1.41 -13.11 10.04
N PRO A 83 0.07 -13.14 10.16
CA PRO A 83 -0.62 -14.08 11.02
C PRO A 83 -0.13 -15.51 10.72
N PRO A 84 0.19 -16.31 11.73
CA PRO A 84 0.75 -17.64 11.53
C PRO A 84 -0.28 -18.54 10.84
N HIS A 85 -0.22 -18.60 9.51
CA HIS A 85 -1.24 -19.26 8.68
C HIS A 85 -1.41 -20.75 9.00
N LEU A 86 -0.35 -21.44 9.43
CA LEU A 86 -0.38 -22.84 9.88
C LEU A 86 -1.18 -23.04 11.18
N ASP A 87 -1.40 -21.95 11.93
CA ASP A 87 -2.13 -21.92 13.19
C ASP A 87 -3.49 -21.24 13.08
N ILE A 88 -3.90 -20.81 11.88
CA ILE A 88 -5.19 -20.14 11.62
C ILE A 88 -5.96 -20.80 10.47
N PHE A 89 -5.39 -20.89 9.26
CA PHE A 89 -6.12 -21.22 8.02
C PHE A 89 -5.63 -22.49 7.30
N ASP A 90 -4.46 -23.03 7.68
CA ASP A 90 -3.80 -24.08 6.93
C ASP A 90 -3.34 -25.25 7.79
N TYR A 91 -4.31 -26.10 8.17
CA TYR A 91 -4.04 -27.30 8.93
C TYR A 91 -3.10 -28.26 8.19
N LYS A 92 -1.96 -28.57 8.83
CA LYS A 92 -0.96 -29.53 8.34
C LYS A 92 -0.88 -30.75 9.26
N PRO A 93 -1.71 -31.79 9.07
CA PRO A 93 -1.73 -32.96 9.95
C PRO A 93 -0.39 -33.70 10.01
N GLU A 94 0.38 -33.69 8.92
CA GLU A 94 1.71 -34.32 8.91
C GLU A 94 2.72 -33.55 9.76
N LEU A 95 2.66 -32.22 9.79
CA LEU A 95 3.50 -31.40 10.67
C LEU A 95 3.18 -31.68 12.14
N VAL A 96 1.90 -31.89 12.47
CA VAL A 96 1.46 -32.25 13.83
C VAL A 96 2.01 -33.61 14.26
N LYS A 97 2.00 -34.62 13.39
CA LYS A 97 2.56 -35.95 13.71
C LYS A 97 4.06 -35.91 13.98
N ARG A 98 4.76 -35.00 13.31
CA ARG A 98 6.22 -34.86 13.35
C ARG A 98 6.69 -33.78 14.33
N ASP A 99 5.80 -33.33 15.21
CA ASP A 99 6.11 -32.33 16.22
C ASP A 99 7.32 -32.74 17.08
N GLY A 100 8.26 -31.82 17.29
CA GLY A 100 9.49 -32.04 18.07
C GLY A 100 10.59 -32.82 17.36
N GLU A 101 10.33 -33.42 16.20
CA GLU A 101 11.37 -34.02 15.35
C GLU A 101 12.31 -32.96 14.79
N ASP A 102 13.53 -33.35 14.46
CA ASP A 102 14.46 -32.45 13.77
C ASP A 102 14.00 -32.19 12.34
N CYS A 103 14.10 -30.93 11.89
CA CYS A 103 13.73 -30.53 10.54
C CYS A 103 14.56 -31.31 9.50
N PRO A 104 13.93 -31.95 8.48
CA PRO A 104 14.64 -32.68 7.43
C PRO A 104 15.75 -31.86 6.77
N ASP A 105 16.90 -32.50 6.51
CA ASP A 105 18.05 -31.83 5.89
C ASP A 105 17.71 -31.27 4.50
N GLU A 106 16.81 -31.92 3.77
CA GLU A 106 16.29 -31.48 2.46
C GLU A 106 15.66 -30.09 2.50
N ILE A 107 15.04 -29.70 3.62
CA ILE A 107 14.43 -28.37 3.81
C ILE A 107 15.51 -27.32 4.14
N LEU A 108 16.55 -27.73 4.86
CA LEU A 108 17.63 -26.86 5.33
C LEU A 108 18.71 -26.63 4.25
N ASN A 109 18.97 -27.62 3.41
CA ASN A 109 20.05 -27.61 2.43
C ASN A 109 19.92 -26.42 1.47
N GLY A 110 21.01 -25.65 1.36
CA GLY A 110 21.06 -24.47 0.48
C GLY A 110 20.37 -23.21 1.03
N ARG A 111 19.80 -23.26 2.25
CA ARG A 111 19.16 -22.11 2.89
C ARG A 111 20.03 -21.58 4.04
N ARG A 112 20.11 -20.26 4.15
CA ARG A 112 20.74 -19.59 5.28
C ARG A 112 19.68 -18.87 6.10
N PHE A 113 19.33 -19.45 7.24
CA PHE A 113 18.40 -18.84 8.18
C PHE A 113 19.14 -17.84 9.05
N ALA A 114 18.57 -16.65 9.21
CA ALA A 114 19.04 -15.71 10.20
C ALA A 114 18.58 -16.17 11.59
N PHE A 115 19.43 -16.03 12.60
CA PHE A 115 19.08 -16.25 14.02
C PHE A 115 18.78 -17.70 14.45
N THR A 116 19.08 -18.73 13.65
CA THR A 116 19.00 -20.13 14.07
C THR A 116 20.38 -20.73 14.34
N SER A 117 20.55 -21.40 15.47
CA SER A 117 21.70 -22.25 15.77
C SER A 117 21.27 -23.72 15.84
N GLY A 118 22.12 -24.63 15.36
CA GLY A 118 21.82 -26.06 15.31
C GLY A 118 20.73 -26.44 14.30
N LYS A 119 20.21 -27.66 14.43
CA LYS A 119 19.14 -28.20 13.60
C LYS A 119 17.80 -27.84 14.24
N PRO A 120 16.95 -26.99 13.61
CA PRO A 120 15.68 -26.59 14.20
C PRO A 120 14.73 -27.78 14.31
N LYS A 121 13.85 -27.75 15.31
CA LYS A 121 12.78 -28.74 15.47
C LYS A 121 11.53 -28.31 14.72
N LEU A 122 10.81 -29.28 14.16
CA LEU A 122 9.49 -29.08 13.61
C LEU A 122 8.53 -28.76 14.75
N MET A 123 7.61 -27.83 14.51
CA MET A 123 6.57 -27.45 15.45
C MET A 123 5.21 -27.68 14.81
N GLY A 124 4.50 -28.68 15.30
CA GLY A 124 3.09 -28.90 15.04
C GLY A 124 2.26 -27.79 15.66
N THR A 125 1.17 -27.40 14.99
CA THR A 125 0.24 -26.44 15.57
C THR A 125 -0.33 -26.98 16.89
N PRO A 126 -0.31 -26.21 18.00
CA PRO A 126 -0.94 -26.59 19.25
C PRO A 126 -2.46 -26.36 19.24
N ARG A 127 -3.01 -25.87 18.11
CA ARG A 127 -4.40 -25.47 17.97
C ARG A 127 -5.31 -26.61 17.57
N LYS A 128 -6.57 -26.50 17.96
CA LYS A 128 -7.63 -27.37 17.44
C LYS A 128 -8.14 -26.81 16.13
N PHE A 129 -8.22 -27.67 15.13
CA PHE A 129 -8.74 -27.33 13.81
C PHE A 129 -10.03 -28.08 13.52
N ALA A 130 -10.95 -27.43 12.81
CA ALA A 130 -12.13 -28.04 12.25
C ALA A 130 -12.44 -27.43 10.89
N GLN A 131 -13.20 -28.15 10.06
CA GLN A 131 -13.73 -27.64 8.80
C GLN A 131 -15.05 -26.94 9.05
N TYR A 132 -15.25 -25.78 8.45
CA TYR A 132 -16.46 -24.98 8.55
C TYR A 132 -16.98 -24.57 7.17
N GLY A 133 -18.27 -24.23 7.13
CA GLY A 133 -18.95 -23.80 5.91
C GLY A 133 -19.18 -24.91 4.89
N GLU A 134 -19.83 -24.56 3.79
CA GLU A 134 -20.02 -25.44 2.64
C GLU A 134 -18.71 -25.72 1.91
N THR A 135 -17.76 -24.78 2.00
CA THR A 135 -16.42 -24.92 1.42
C THR A 135 -15.53 -25.92 2.16
N GLY A 136 -15.89 -26.31 3.39
CA GLY A 136 -15.07 -27.20 4.22
C GLY A 136 -13.71 -26.58 4.58
N THR A 137 -13.65 -25.26 4.70
CA THR A 137 -12.40 -24.54 4.98
C THR A 137 -11.92 -24.85 6.39
N TRP A 138 -10.65 -25.21 6.53
CA TRP A 138 -10.00 -25.44 7.81
C TRP A 138 -9.80 -24.11 8.56
N LEU A 139 -10.32 -24.01 9.78
CA LEU A 139 -10.05 -22.92 10.70
C LEU A 139 -9.65 -23.45 12.07
N SER A 140 -8.74 -22.75 12.73
CA SER A 140 -8.34 -23.07 14.09
C SER A 140 -9.27 -22.42 15.12
N ASP A 141 -9.10 -22.84 16.39
CA ASP A 141 -9.74 -22.21 17.55
C ASP A 141 -9.22 -20.80 17.87
N ALA A 142 -8.24 -20.27 17.14
CA ALA A 142 -7.74 -18.90 17.31
C ALA A 142 -8.71 -17.83 16.75
N VAL A 143 -9.58 -18.22 15.82
CA VAL A 143 -10.53 -17.31 15.13
C VAL A 143 -11.98 -17.85 15.16
N PRO A 144 -12.57 -18.02 16.36
CA PRO A 144 -13.87 -18.67 16.56
C PRO A 144 -15.06 -17.95 15.91
N HIS A 145 -14.95 -16.67 15.55
CA HIS A 145 -16.04 -15.90 14.94
C HIS A 145 -15.96 -15.86 13.40
N PHE A 146 -14.76 -15.98 12.83
CA PHE A 146 -14.50 -15.99 11.39
C PHE A 146 -15.25 -17.09 10.64
N ARG A 147 -15.51 -18.21 11.33
CA ARG A 147 -16.33 -19.31 10.79
C ARG A 147 -17.73 -18.88 10.34
N ARG A 148 -18.26 -17.75 10.84
CA ARG A 148 -19.57 -17.22 10.45
C ARG A 148 -19.61 -16.65 9.03
N VAL A 149 -18.45 -16.29 8.48
CA VAL A 149 -18.28 -15.69 7.15
C VAL A 149 -17.36 -16.53 6.27
N VAL A 150 -17.11 -17.79 6.63
CA VAL A 150 -16.10 -18.63 5.98
C VAL A 150 -16.41 -18.95 4.51
N ASP A 151 -17.69 -18.92 4.13
CA ASP A 151 -18.10 -19.15 2.74
C ASP A 151 -18.07 -17.87 1.90
N ASP A 152 -17.87 -16.70 2.52
CA ASP A 152 -17.67 -15.41 1.86
C ASP A 152 -16.18 -15.07 1.68
N ILE A 153 -15.27 -15.92 2.16
CA ILE A 153 -13.82 -15.71 2.06
C ILE A 153 -13.19 -16.66 1.04
N ALA A 154 -12.10 -16.20 0.42
CA ALA A 154 -11.24 -17.03 -0.41
C ALA A 154 -9.86 -17.13 0.23
N VAL A 155 -9.43 -18.34 0.56
CA VAL A 155 -8.08 -18.61 1.09
C VAL A 155 -7.13 -18.95 -0.05
N VAL A 156 -6.18 -18.06 -0.36
CA VAL A 156 -5.19 -18.27 -1.42
C VAL A 156 -3.93 -18.91 -0.85
N LYS A 157 -3.77 -20.22 -1.06
CA LYS A 157 -2.61 -21.01 -0.58
C LYS A 157 -1.47 -21.15 -1.60
N SER A 158 -1.63 -20.58 -2.79
CA SER A 158 -0.68 -20.70 -3.90
C SER A 158 0.41 -19.62 -3.92
N MET A 159 0.45 -18.74 -2.92
CA MET A 159 1.47 -17.69 -2.84
C MET A 159 2.82 -18.29 -2.41
N ASN A 160 3.89 -17.90 -3.09
CA ASN A 160 5.25 -18.34 -2.79
C ASN A 160 6.22 -17.16 -2.92
N THR A 161 7.28 -17.17 -2.11
CA THR A 161 8.33 -16.14 -2.11
C THR A 161 9.67 -16.76 -1.72
N ASP A 162 10.75 -16.20 -2.24
CA ASP A 162 12.13 -16.47 -1.82
C ASP A 162 12.63 -15.45 -0.76
N GLN A 163 11.82 -14.43 -0.45
CA GLN A 163 12.14 -13.41 0.54
C GLN A 163 11.86 -13.92 1.95
N PHE A 164 12.90 -13.98 2.77
CA PHE A 164 12.84 -14.46 4.15
C PHE A 164 12.77 -13.34 5.20
N ASN A 165 13.09 -12.10 4.82
CA ASN A 165 13.06 -10.93 5.71
C ASN A 165 11.78 -10.12 5.49
N HIS A 166 11.24 -9.55 6.57
CA HIS A 166 10.01 -8.73 6.54
C HIS A 166 10.07 -7.61 5.49
N ALA A 167 11.08 -6.73 5.52
CA ALA A 167 11.13 -5.57 4.62
C ALA A 167 11.17 -5.93 3.12
N PRO A 168 12.06 -6.83 2.64
CA PRO A 168 12.02 -7.28 1.24
C PRO A 168 10.72 -8.03 0.86
N ALA A 169 10.14 -8.82 1.78
CA ALA A 169 8.89 -9.53 1.53
C ALA A 169 7.69 -8.57 1.41
N GLU A 170 7.61 -7.56 2.29
CA GLU A 170 6.63 -6.47 2.21
C GLU A 170 6.74 -5.77 0.84
N LEU A 171 7.96 -5.35 0.44
CA LEU A 171 8.19 -4.72 -0.86
C LEU A 171 7.74 -5.60 -2.02
N LEU A 172 8.02 -6.90 -1.98
CA LEU A 172 7.62 -7.84 -3.01
C LEU A 172 6.10 -7.91 -3.17
N VAL A 173 5.37 -8.05 -2.06
CA VAL A 173 3.89 -8.10 -2.07
C VAL A 173 3.30 -6.81 -2.65
N TYR A 174 3.85 -5.66 -2.29
CA TYR A 174 3.24 -4.39 -2.70
C TYR A 174 3.67 -3.90 -4.07
N THR A 175 4.91 -4.17 -4.47
CA THR A 175 5.51 -3.54 -5.65
C THR A 175 5.91 -4.54 -6.73
N GLY A 176 5.75 -5.85 -6.45
CA GLY A 176 6.21 -6.94 -7.31
C GLY A 176 7.73 -7.07 -7.35
N SER A 177 8.46 -6.42 -6.45
CA SER A 177 9.92 -6.55 -6.35
C SER A 177 10.39 -6.41 -4.90
N PRO A 178 11.42 -7.16 -4.47
CA PRO A 178 11.98 -7.01 -3.13
C PRO A 178 12.87 -5.76 -2.99
N ARG A 179 13.05 -5.00 -4.07
CA ARG A 179 13.85 -3.77 -4.10
C ARG A 179 12.94 -2.55 -4.19
N SER A 180 13.33 -1.47 -3.52
CA SER A 180 12.59 -0.21 -3.54
C SER A 180 12.62 0.45 -4.93
N GLY A 181 11.66 1.35 -5.16
CA GLY A 181 11.59 2.21 -6.36
C GLY A 181 10.49 1.84 -7.36
N ARG A 182 9.84 0.68 -7.20
CA ARG A 182 8.67 0.32 -8.01
C ARG A 182 7.37 0.89 -7.40
N PRO A 183 6.38 1.22 -8.23
CA PRO A 183 5.08 1.66 -7.74
C PRO A 183 4.37 0.53 -6.99
N SER A 184 3.70 0.90 -5.90
CA SER A 184 2.87 0.00 -5.10
C SER A 184 1.56 -0.35 -5.78
N LEU A 185 0.90 -1.42 -5.31
CA LEU A 185 -0.39 -1.89 -5.81
C LEU A 185 -1.45 -0.79 -5.79
N GLY A 186 -1.58 -0.04 -4.70
CA GLY A 186 -2.52 1.08 -4.60
C GLY A 186 -2.22 2.21 -5.60
N ALA A 187 -0.94 2.50 -5.86
CA ALA A 187 -0.53 3.47 -6.88
C ALA A 187 -0.89 2.99 -8.30
N TRP A 188 -0.69 1.71 -8.60
CA TRP A 188 -1.11 1.13 -9.89
C TRP A 188 -2.62 1.15 -10.09
N VAL A 189 -3.38 0.81 -9.06
CA VAL A 189 -4.86 0.81 -9.10
C VAL A 189 -5.38 2.21 -9.40
N THR A 190 -4.89 3.22 -8.70
CA THR A 190 -5.32 4.62 -8.91
C THR A 190 -4.80 5.22 -10.20
N TYR A 191 -3.59 4.84 -10.65
CA TYR A 191 -3.08 5.19 -11.97
C TYR A 191 -3.97 4.66 -13.09
N GLY A 192 -4.34 3.37 -13.02
CA GLY A 192 -5.15 2.71 -14.03
C GLY A 192 -6.61 3.16 -14.05
N LEU A 193 -7.22 3.39 -12.88
CA LEU A 193 -8.68 3.54 -12.75
C LEU A 193 -9.13 4.91 -12.23
N GLY A 194 -8.23 5.71 -11.68
CA GLY A 194 -8.59 6.95 -10.97
C GLY A 194 -9.32 6.70 -9.65
N SER A 195 -10.03 7.72 -9.17
CA SER A 195 -10.79 7.73 -7.93
C SER A 195 -12.17 8.34 -8.16
N GLU A 196 -13.20 7.81 -7.50
CA GLU A 196 -14.55 8.41 -7.50
C GLU A 196 -14.61 9.66 -6.63
N ASN A 197 -13.65 9.79 -5.70
CA ASN A 197 -13.55 10.92 -4.80
C ASN A 197 -12.61 12.01 -5.34
N GLU A 198 -13.11 13.25 -5.44
CA GLU A 198 -12.35 14.43 -5.85
C GLU A 198 -11.76 15.21 -4.66
N ASN A 199 -12.24 14.95 -3.44
CA ASN A 199 -11.94 15.65 -2.20
C ASN A 199 -10.95 14.90 -1.28
N LEU A 200 -10.71 13.62 -1.54
CA LEU A 200 -9.77 12.77 -0.83
C LEU A 200 -8.78 12.10 -1.81
N PRO A 201 -7.59 11.70 -1.35
CA PRO A 201 -6.67 10.91 -2.16
C PRO A 201 -7.33 9.60 -2.61
N GLY A 202 -7.05 9.17 -3.85
CA GLY A 202 -7.51 7.87 -4.34
C GLY A 202 -6.89 6.67 -3.62
N PHE A 203 -5.72 6.87 -3.00
CA PHE A 203 -4.98 5.87 -2.24
C PHE A 203 -4.64 6.40 -0.85
N VAL A 204 -5.28 5.83 0.18
CA VAL A 204 -5.07 6.20 1.59
C VAL A 204 -4.43 5.06 2.36
N VAL A 205 -3.55 5.40 3.30
CA VAL A 205 -2.88 4.45 4.20
C VAL A 205 -3.21 4.79 5.65
N LEU A 206 -3.62 3.79 6.42
CA LEU A 206 -3.88 3.85 7.85
C LEU A 206 -2.88 2.93 8.56
N ILE A 207 -2.33 3.36 9.69
CA ILE A 207 -1.40 2.57 10.49
C ILE A 207 -1.97 2.47 11.91
N SER A 208 -2.22 1.26 12.36
CA SER A 208 -2.63 0.91 13.71
C SER A 208 -1.40 0.73 14.61
N SER A 209 -1.58 0.91 15.92
CA SER A 209 -0.61 0.49 16.94
C SER A 209 0.79 1.13 16.87
N GLY A 210 0.96 2.22 16.12
CA GLY A 210 2.12 3.12 16.22
C GLY A 210 3.43 2.66 15.57
N SER A 211 3.50 1.45 15.00
CA SER A 211 4.69 0.94 14.31
C SER A 211 4.54 1.06 12.79
N ASN A 212 5.51 1.68 12.13
CA ASN A 212 5.56 1.69 10.68
C ASN A 212 5.92 0.29 10.14
N PRO A 213 5.55 -0.05 8.89
CA PRO A 213 6.00 -1.29 8.25
C PRO A 213 7.52 -1.38 8.20
N SER A 214 8.03 -2.60 8.09
CA SER A 214 9.47 -2.88 8.12
C SER A 214 10.20 -2.24 6.94
N ALA A 215 9.57 -2.17 5.77
CA ALA A 215 10.08 -1.46 4.59
C ALA A 215 9.75 0.05 4.58
N GLY A 216 9.15 0.56 5.66
CA GLY A 216 8.75 1.95 5.80
C GLY A 216 7.78 2.41 4.70
N LYS A 217 7.82 3.69 4.36
CA LYS A 217 6.86 4.31 3.40
C LYS A 217 6.98 3.80 1.96
N SER A 218 8.04 3.06 1.64
CA SER A 218 8.28 2.55 0.29
C SER A 218 7.21 1.55 -0.19
N VAL A 219 6.50 0.92 0.75
CA VAL A 219 5.43 -0.05 0.50
C VAL A 219 4.14 0.56 -0.07
N TRP A 220 3.98 1.87 -0.02
CA TRP A 220 2.88 2.61 -0.66
C TRP A 220 3.38 3.74 -1.58
N GLY A 221 4.60 3.59 -2.11
CA GLY A 221 5.21 4.56 -3.02
C GLY A 221 4.55 4.60 -4.40
N SER A 222 4.60 5.76 -5.08
CA SER A 222 4.28 5.86 -6.51
C SER A 222 5.43 5.40 -7.42
N GLY A 223 6.64 5.27 -6.88
CA GLY A 223 7.83 4.87 -7.66
C GLY A 223 8.08 5.86 -8.80
N PHE A 224 8.10 5.36 -10.04
CA PHE A 224 8.23 6.17 -11.25
C PHE A 224 6.90 6.71 -11.80
N LEU A 225 5.75 6.39 -11.18
CA LEU A 225 4.47 7.01 -11.53
C LEU A 225 4.41 8.44 -10.97
N PRO A 226 3.62 9.34 -11.60
CA PRO A 226 3.41 10.70 -11.09
C PRO A 226 3.05 10.72 -9.61
N SER A 227 3.57 11.71 -8.88
CA SER A 227 3.46 11.74 -7.42
C SER A 227 2.03 11.88 -6.90
N VAL A 228 1.05 12.25 -7.72
CA VAL A 228 -0.37 12.27 -7.35
C VAL A 228 -0.96 10.88 -7.04
N PHE A 229 -0.32 9.80 -7.50
CA PHE A 229 -0.70 8.42 -7.18
C PHE A 229 0.01 7.88 -5.92
N GLN A 230 0.80 8.71 -5.23
CA GLN A 230 1.46 8.36 -3.98
C GLN A 230 0.42 8.10 -2.89
N GLY A 231 0.58 6.99 -2.15
CA GLY A 231 -0.27 6.70 -0.99
C GLY A 231 -0.12 7.77 0.08
N VAL A 232 -1.25 8.28 0.58
CA VAL A 232 -1.31 9.32 1.61
C VAL A 232 -1.64 8.68 2.95
N GLN A 233 -0.70 8.77 3.89
CA GLN A 233 -0.90 8.28 5.25
C GLN A 233 -1.83 9.23 6.03
N CYS A 234 -2.95 8.70 6.52
CA CYS A 234 -3.84 9.36 7.46
C CYS A 234 -3.62 8.81 8.88
N ARG A 235 -3.49 9.71 9.86
CA ARG A 235 -3.29 9.39 11.28
C ARG A 235 -4.64 9.35 11.97
N SER A 236 -4.85 8.35 12.82
CA SER A 236 -6.06 8.26 13.65
C SER A 236 -6.06 9.25 14.83
N LYS A 237 -4.91 9.86 15.15
CA LYS A 237 -4.73 10.82 16.26
C LYS A 237 -3.99 12.08 15.81
N GLY A 238 -4.49 13.24 16.24
CA GLY A 238 -3.96 14.56 15.88
C GLY A 238 -4.46 15.00 14.50
N ASP A 239 -3.66 15.80 13.79
CA ASP A 239 -3.96 16.14 12.40
C ASP A 239 -3.92 14.86 11.54
N PRO A 240 -5.04 14.46 10.90
CA PRO A 240 -5.08 13.24 10.13
C PRO A 240 -4.07 13.21 9.00
N VAL A 241 -3.89 14.33 8.32
CA VAL A 241 -2.79 14.51 7.38
C VAL A 241 -1.96 15.67 7.89
N LEU A 242 -0.65 15.44 8.00
CA LEU A 242 0.28 16.43 8.53
C LEU A 242 0.16 17.75 7.76
N PHE A 243 0.02 18.85 8.49
CA PHE A 243 -0.07 20.21 7.95
C PHE A 243 -1.28 20.49 7.03
N VAL A 244 -2.33 19.66 7.10
CA VAL A 244 -3.60 19.99 6.41
C VAL A 244 -4.32 21.13 7.12
N SER A 245 -4.21 21.25 8.44
CA SER A 245 -4.76 22.38 9.20
C SER A 245 -4.01 23.68 8.87
N ASN A 246 -4.74 24.80 8.75
CA ASN A 246 -4.11 26.10 8.54
C ASN A 246 -3.36 26.56 9.81
N PRO A 247 -2.16 27.13 9.70
CA PRO A 247 -1.46 27.70 10.85
C PRO A 247 -2.24 28.87 11.47
N LYS A 248 -2.01 29.15 12.75
CA LYS A 248 -2.66 30.28 13.45
C LYS A 248 -2.42 31.58 12.66
N GLY A 249 -3.49 32.33 12.42
CA GLY A 249 -3.46 33.59 11.65
C GLY A 249 -3.71 33.45 10.15
N MET A 250 -3.77 32.24 9.60
CA MET A 250 -4.10 32.02 8.18
C MET A 250 -5.60 31.83 7.99
N SER A 251 -6.26 32.86 7.44
CA SER A 251 -7.69 32.77 7.08
C SER A 251 -7.89 31.90 5.83
N ARG A 252 -9.12 31.37 5.67
CA ARG A 252 -9.48 30.57 4.49
C ARG A 252 -9.33 31.35 3.18
N GLU A 253 -9.69 32.64 3.19
CA GLU A 253 -9.54 33.52 2.03
C GLU A 253 -8.06 33.74 1.68
N MET A 254 -7.23 33.99 2.70
CA MET A 254 -5.78 34.15 2.50
C MET A 254 -5.15 32.87 1.95
N ARG A 255 -5.53 31.70 2.48
CA ARG A 255 -5.08 30.40 1.97
C ARG A 255 -5.45 30.20 0.50
N ARG A 256 -6.68 30.52 0.11
CA ARG A 256 -7.14 30.42 -1.29
C ARG A 256 -6.32 31.32 -2.21
N LYS A 257 -6.10 32.59 -1.83
CA LYS A 257 -5.23 33.52 -2.57
C LYS A 257 -3.79 33.02 -2.72
N SER A 258 -3.22 32.44 -1.66
CA SER A 258 -1.88 31.84 -1.73
C SER A 258 -1.81 30.66 -2.69
N LEU A 259 -2.85 29.81 -2.71
CA LEU A 259 -2.92 28.68 -3.64
C LEU A 259 -3.13 29.14 -5.08
N ASP A 260 -3.93 30.18 -5.32
CA ASP A 260 -4.11 30.77 -6.65
C ASP A 260 -2.79 31.33 -7.17
N ALA A 261 -2.04 32.05 -6.34
CA ALA A 261 -0.70 32.53 -6.70
C ALA A 261 0.28 31.38 -6.99
N LEU A 262 0.25 30.30 -6.19
CA LEU A 262 1.08 29.11 -6.46
C LEU A 262 0.68 28.42 -7.75
N ARG A 263 -0.62 28.32 -8.05
CA ARG A 263 -1.12 27.78 -9.31
C ARG A 263 -0.59 28.59 -10.49
N ASP A 264 -0.72 29.91 -10.44
CA ASP A 264 -0.29 30.81 -11.51
C ASP A 264 1.23 30.72 -11.74
N LEU A 265 2.03 30.69 -10.68
CA LEU A 265 3.49 30.50 -10.77
C LEU A 265 3.88 29.14 -11.35
N ASN A 266 3.22 28.06 -10.89
CA ASN A 266 3.46 26.72 -11.43
C ASN A 266 3.01 26.62 -12.89
N GLN A 267 1.95 27.32 -13.30
CA GLN A 267 1.50 27.36 -14.69
C GLN A 267 2.55 28.01 -15.59
N ILE A 268 3.11 29.16 -15.19
CA ILE A 268 4.22 29.82 -15.89
C ILE A 268 5.42 28.87 -16.02
N GLN A 269 5.77 28.17 -14.94
CA GLN A 269 6.87 27.20 -14.94
C GLN A 269 6.58 26.00 -15.85
N ALA A 270 5.35 25.49 -15.85
CA ALA A 270 4.92 24.38 -16.68
C ALA A 270 5.00 24.76 -18.18
N GLU A 271 4.59 25.97 -18.53
CA GLU A 271 4.71 26.51 -19.90
C GLU A 271 6.17 26.68 -20.33
N ALA A 272 7.04 27.13 -19.42
CA ALA A 272 8.46 27.35 -19.71
C ALA A 272 9.30 26.07 -19.82
N LEU A 273 9.03 25.07 -18.98
CA LEU A 273 9.85 23.86 -18.85
C LEU A 273 9.22 22.61 -19.47
N GLY A 274 7.88 22.55 -19.53
CA GLY A 274 7.12 21.41 -20.04
C GLY A 274 7.23 20.14 -19.18
N ASP A 275 7.54 20.28 -17.89
CA ASP A 275 7.64 19.14 -16.97
C ASP A 275 6.24 18.73 -16.44
N PRO A 276 5.75 17.52 -16.77
CA PRO A 276 4.46 17.02 -16.30
C PRO A 276 4.32 17.02 -14.77
N GLU A 277 5.43 16.89 -14.02
CA GLU A 277 5.40 16.90 -12.56
C GLU A 277 5.00 18.27 -11.99
N THR A 278 5.19 19.35 -12.75
CA THR A 278 4.74 20.69 -12.33
C THR A 278 3.20 20.76 -12.29
N ALA A 279 2.52 20.18 -13.28
CA ALA A 279 1.06 20.09 -13.28
C ALA A 279 0.54 19.16 -12.17
N THR A 280 1.23 18.04 -11.92
CA THR A 280 0.95 17.15 -10.78
C THR A 280 0.94 17.91 -9.45
N ARG A 281 1.91 18.82 -9.23
CA ARG A 281 1.99 19.63 -8.00
C ARG A 281 0.80 20.58 -7.84
N ILE A 282 0.34 21.21 -8.93
CA ILE A 282 -0.86 22.05 -8.91
C ILE A 282 -2.06 21.23 -8.42
N SER A 283 -2.27 20.06 -9.03
CA SER A 283 -3.37 19.15 -8.68
C SER A 283 -3.29 18.66 -7.23
N GLN A 284 -2.08 18.41 -6.71
CA GLN A 284 -1.86 18.06 -5.30
C GLN A 284 -2.19 19.21 -4.33
N PHE A 285 -1.83 20.45 -4.66
CA PHE A 285 -2.17 21.61 -3.82
C PHE A 285 -3.67 21.84 -3.75
N GLU A 286 -4.38 21.68 -4.87
CA GLU A 286 -5.84 21.78 -4.91
C GLU A 286 -6.51 20.65 -4.12
N LEU A 287 -6.02 19.41 -4.26
CA LEU A 287 -6.50 18.29 -3.46
C LEU A 287 -6.29 18.56 -1.96
N ALA A 288 -5.10 19.02 -1.56
CA ALA A 288 -4.80 19.35 -0.17
C ALA A 288 -5.75 20.42 0.39
N TYR A 289 -6.14 21.42 -0.43
CA TYR A 289 -7.13 22.42 -0.05
C TYR A 289 -8.53 21.81 0.18
N ARG A 290 -9.00 20.95 -0.74
CA ARG A 290 -10.30 20.26 -0.61
C ARG A 290 -10.33 19.30 0.59
N MET A 291 -9.20 18.64 0.86
CA MET A 291 -9.03 17.77 2.01
C MET A 291 -9.22 18.50 3.34
N GLN A 292 -8.89 19.80 3.45
CA GLN A 292 -9.09 20.58 4.68
C GLN A 292 -10.55 20.57 5.15
N MET A 293 -11.51 20.52 4.21
CA MET A 293 -12.94 20.52 4.53
C MET A 293 -13.48 19.11 4.76
N SER A 294 -12.95 18.12 4.02
CA SER A 294 -13.55 16.78 3.96
C SER A 294 -12.94 15.82 4.98
N VAL A 295 -11.62 15.88 5.20
CA VAL A 295 -10.90 14.94 6.06
C VAL A 295 -11.41 14.95 7.50
N PRO A 296 -11.68 16.10 8.17
CA PRO A 296 -12.17 16.08 9.55
C PRO A 296 -13.46 15.29 9.72
N GLY A 297 -14.42 15.42 8.79
CA GLY A 297 -15.69 14.70 8.85
C GLY A 297 -15.53 13.19 8.61
N VAL A 298 -14.65 12.80 7.67
CA VAL A 298 -14.42 11.38 7.36
C VAL A 298 -13.66 10.68 8.49
N MET A 299 -12.71 11.38 9.12
CA MET A 299 -11.89 10.84 10.20
C MET A 299 -12.59 10.81 11.56
N ASP A 300 -13.73 11.49 11.70
CA ASP A 300 -14.51 11.55 12.93
C ASP A 300 -15.48 10.36 13.05
N ILE A 301 -14.95 9.22 13.53
CA ILE A 301 -15.76 8.02 13.82
C ILE A 301 -16.64 8.17 15.07
N SER A 302 -16.49 9.25 15.86
CA SER A 302 -17.38 9.49 17.02
C SER A 302 -18.82 9.81 16.59
N ARG A 303 -19.02 10.11 15.30
CA ARG A 303 -20.33 10.35 14.68
C ARG A 303 -21.08 9.06 14.32
N GLU A 304 -20.43 7.91 14.43
CA GLU A 304 -21.06 6.62 14.19
C GLU A 304 -22.04 6.27 15.31
N THR A 305 -23.03 5.43 14.99
CA THR A 305 -23.96 4.95 16.02
C THR A 305 -23.25 4.05 17.02
N GLN A 306 -23.71 4.02 18.28
CA GLN A 306 -23.14 3.13 19.30
C GLN A 306 -23.14 1.67 18.83
N GLN A 307 -24.22 1.23 18.18
CA GLN A 307 -24.31 -0.11 17.59
C GLN A 307 -23.19 -0.39 16.59
N THR A 308 -22.81 0.58 15.75
CA THR A 308 -21.71 0.43 14.80
C THR A 308 -20.36 0.39 15.49
N LEU A 309 -20.15 1.25 16.50
CA LEU A 309 -18.93 1.24 17.30
C LEU A 309 -18.75 -0.11 17.99
N ASP A 310 -19.81 -0.63 18.61
CA ASP A 310 -19.80 -1.92 19.30
C ASP A 310 -19.56 -3.08 18.33
N ALA A 311 -20.19 -3.05 17.14
CA ALA A 311 -20.02 -4.09 16.13
C ALA A 311 -18.56 -4.20 15.61
N TYR A 312 -17.84 -3.07 15.54
CA TYR A 312 -16.42 -3.05 15.17
C TYR A 312 -15.48 -3.22 16.38
N GLY A 313 -15.97 -3.06 17.61
CA GLY A 313 -15.11 -2.88 18.79
C GLY A 313 -14.30 -1.58 18.75
N ALA A 314 -14.79 -0.56 18.04
CA ALA A 314 -14.10 0.71 17.83
C ALA A 314 -14.24 1.64 19.04
N GLN A 315 -13.14 2.26 19.45
CA GLN A 315 -13.08 3.23 20.55
C GLN A 315 -12.56 4.57 20.01
N PRO A 316 -13.44 5.55 19.71
CA PRO A 316 -13.03 6.82 19.12
C PRO A 316 -11.89 7.50 19.89
N GLY A 317 -10.84 7.93 19.16
CA GLY A 317 -9.65 8.56 19.73
C GLY A 317 -8.46 7.62 19.97
N GLU A 318 -8.67 6.30 19.91
CA GLU A 318 -7.60 5.31 19.98
C GLU A 318 -6.94 5.02 18.61
N SER A 319 -5.73 4.44 18.65
CA SER A 319 -5.03 3.94 17.46
C SER A 319 -5.09 2.41 17.43
N SER A 320 -6.24 1.88 17.03
CA SER A 320 -6.54 0.44 17.00
C SER A 320 -6.92 -0.04 15.59
N LEU A 321 -6.80 -1.34 15.34
CA LEU A 321 -7.26 -1.98 14.11
C LEU A 321 -8.76 -1.74 13.88
N ALA A 322 -9.59 -1.91 14.91
CA ALA A 322 -11.02 -1.66 14.86
C ALA A 322 -11.36 -0.25 14.34
N ASN A 323 -10.73 0.78 14.91
CA ASN A 323 -10.93 2.17 14.47
C ASN A 323 -10.52 2.36 13.00
N ASN A 324 -9.38 1.78 12.61
CA ASN A 324 -8.88 1.91 11.25
C ASN A 324 -9.73 1.14 10.23
N CYS A 325 -10.31 0.00 10.60
CA CYS A 325 -11.29 -0.72 9.76
C CYS A 325 -12.56 0.11 9.56
N LEU A 326 -13.08 0.76 10.61
CA LEU A 326 -14.24 1.63 10.51
C LEU A 326 -13.94 2.90 9.69
N LEU A 327 -12.76 3.49 9.87
CA LEU A 327 -12.28 4.59 9.01
C LEU A 327 -12.15 4.16 7.55
N ALA A 328 -11.61 2.97 7.30
CA ALA A 328 -11.49 2.43 5.95
C ALA A 328 -12.87 2.27 5.28
N ARG A 329 -13.87 1.77 6.02
CA ARG A 329 -15.28 1.72 5.56
C ARG A 329 -15.77 3.11 5.16
N ARG A 330 -15.62 4.11 6.03
CA ARG A 330 -16.05 5.49 5.74
C ARG A 330 -15.33 6.07 4.52
N MET A 331 -14.04 5.79 4.34
CA MET A 331 -13.28 6.26 3.19
C MET A 331 -13.78 5.66 1.88
N VAL A 332 -14.05 4.35 1.84
CA VAL A 332 -14.59 3.72 0.62
C VAL A 332 -16.03 4.13 0.35
N GLU A 333 -16.85 4.39 1.38
CA GLU A 333 -18.19 4.97 1.24
C GLU A 333 -18.15 6.39 0.64
N GLN A 334 -17.05 7.12 0.87
CA GLN A 334 -16.80 8.42 0.25
C GLN A 334 -16.14 8.30 -1.14
N GLY A 335 -15.89 7.09 -1.66
CA GLY A 335 -15.34 6.88 -2.99
C GLY A 335 -13.81 6.83 -3.07
N VAL A 336 -13.10 6.69 -1.94
CA VAL A 336 -11.66 6.39 -1.96
C VAL A 336 -11.45 5.02 -2.58
N ARG A 337 -10.64 4.94 -3.65
CA ARG A 337 -10.47 3.72 -4.44
C ARG A 337 -9.75 2.61 -3.69
N TYR A 338 -8.67 2.95 -2.99
CA TYR A 338 -7.79 2.01 -2.33
C TYR A 338 -7.46 2.50 -0.92
N VAL A 339 -7.83 1.73 0.09
CA VAL A 339 -7.46 1.99 1.48
C VAL A 339 -6.60 0.84 1.98
N GLN A 340 -5.43 1.15 2.51
CA GLN A 340 -4.52 0.18 3.07
C GLN A 340 -4.42 0.37 4.58
N VAL A 341 -4.68 -0.66 5.36
CA VAL A 341 -4.57 -0.65 6.81
C VAL A 341 -3.39 -1.53 7.21
N PHE A 342 -2.45 -0.97 7.93
CA PHE A 342 -1.35 -1.70 8.54
C PHE A 342 -1.61 -1.91 10.01
N ASP A 343 -1.50 -3.14 10.48
CA ASP A 343 -1.59 -3.47 11.89
C ASP A 343 -0.38 -4.30 12.33
N TRP A 344 0.29 -3.88 13.39
CA TRP A 344 1.55 -4.48 13.83
C TRP A 344 1.34 -5.50 14.95
N GLY A 345 2.30 -6.41 15.10
CA GLY A 345 2.34 -7.37 16.21
C GLY A 345 1.77 -8.74 15.83
N TRP A 346 1.96 -9.15 14.58
CA TRP A 346 1.59 -10.48 14.09
C TRP A 346 2.79 -11.44 13.98
N ASP A 347 3.97 -11.04 14.48
CA ASP A 347 5.21 -11.82 14.38
C ASP A 347 5.29 -12.88 15.50
N PHE A 348 4.45 -13.91 15.40
CA PHE A 348 4.26 -14.95 16.42
C PHE A 348 5.31 -16.08 16.36
N HIS A 349 6.59 -15.71 16.46
CA HIS A 349 7.71 -16.66 16.57
C HIS A 349 8.32 -16.69 17.99
N GLY A 350 7.66 -16.07 18.97
CA GLY A 350 8.17 -15.92 20.33
C GLY A 350 7.84 -17.12 21.23
N THR A 351 8.51 -17.18 22.38
CA THR A 351 8.22 -18.15 23.45
C THR A 351 7.52 -17.54 24.65
N ASN A 352 7.40 -16.21 24.69
CA ASN A 352 6.69 -15.51 25.74
C ASN A 352 5.17 -15.57 25.51
N PRO A 353 4.33 -15.45 26.57
CA PRO A 353 2.89 -15.57 26.44
C PRO A 353 2.20 -14.57 25.49
N LYS A 354 2.85 -13.46 25.14
CA LYS A 354 2.28 -12.44 24.25
C LYS A 354 2.55 -12.72 22.77
N GLU A 355 3.63 -13.44 22.47
CA GLU A 355 4.14 -13.68 21.10
C GLU A 355 4.17 -15.17 20.76
N ASP A 356 3.60 -16.02 21.60
CA ASP A 356 3.43 -17.44 21.30
C ASP A 356 2.17 -17.71 20.46
N ILE A 357 2.19 -18.82 19.73
CA ILE A 357 1.07 -19.26 18.90
C ILE A 357 -0.10 -19.83 19.72
N ARG A 358 -0.10 -19.73 21.06
CA ARG A 358 -1.15 -20.21 21.97
C ARG A 358 -1.99 -19.04 22.46
N GLU A 359 -1.90 -18.63 23.71
CA GLU A 359 -2.78 -17.59 24.25
C GLU A 359 -2.54 -16.23 23.58
N GLY A 360 -1.28 -15.89 23.29
CA GLY A 360 -0.93 -14.62 22.65
C GLY A 360 -1.59 -14.45 21.28
N LEU A 361 -1.53 -15.49 20.45
CA LEU A 361 -2.18 -15.48 19.14
C LEU A 361 -3.70 -15.35 19.26
N THR A 362 -4.35 -16.01 20.22
CA THR A 362 -5.80 -15.89 20.43
C THR A 362 -6.19 -14.46 20.79
N GLU A 363 -5.46 -13.85 21.72
CA GLU A 363 -5.74 -12.47 22.15
C GLU A 363 -5.54 -11.48 21.00
N LYS A 364 -4.50 -11.66 20.17
CA LYS A 364 -4.30 -10.82 18.99
C LYS A 364 -5.38 -11.06 17.93
N CYS A 365 -5.76 -12.30 17.67
CA CYS A 365 -6.84 -12.63 16.73
C CYS A 365 -8.17 -11.99 17.14
N ARG A 366 -8.46 -11.88 18.45
CA ARG A 366 -9.65 -11.18 18.97
C ARG A 366 -9.77 -9.71 18.56
N THR A 367 -8.68 -9.10 18.08
CA THR A 367 -8.71 -7.72 17.57
C THR A 367 -9.19 -7.62 16.12
N MET A 368 -9.30 -8.75 15.41
CA MET A 368 -9.79 -8.84 14.02
C MET A 368 -10.98 -9.81 13.82
N ASP A 369 -11.15 -10.77 14.74
CA ASP A 369 -12.17 -11.83 14.74
C ASP A 369 -13.44 -11.40 15.49
#